data_AF-A0A2E5TVK0-F1
#
_entry.id   AF-A0A2E5TVK0-F1
#
_cell.length_a   1.000
_cell.length_b   1.000
_cell.length_c   1.000
_cell.angle_alpha   90.00
_cell.angle_beta   90.00
_cell.angle_gamma   90.00
#
_symmetry.space_group_name_H-M   'P 1'
#
loop_
_entity.id
_entity.type
_entity.pdbx_description
1 polymer ?
#
loop_
_entity_poly.entity_id
_entity_poly.type
_entity_poly.pdbx_seq_one_letter_code
_entity_poly.pdbx_strand_id
1 'polypeptide(L)'
;MLCGGRVKGMKVTGDGGHVYVTRDNFFVTLSPYFIPIYAILVFAVFALIQYFLDLQNSQMIWGLFFWALGLSYCFHVFLTAHILRTRQPDIVSQGYLFSAVVIYLGNMMVLFVGLILISVGLEIGQVVREMYVEAIKAYLVIGDMAQNTAISINSALKSDSG
;
A
#
# COMPACT_ATOMS: atom_id res chain seq x y z
N MET A 1 19.76 18.58 2.17
CA MET A 1 20.29 17.20 2.15
C MET A 1 19.27 16.20 2.73
N LEU A 2 18.05 16.14 2.17
CA LEU A 2 17.03 15.16 2.61
C LEU A 2 16.80 14.02 1.59
N CYS A 3 17.40 14.12 0.41
CA CYS A 3 17.47 13.05 -0.57
C CYS A 3 18.87 13.12 -1.17
N GLY A 4 19.82 12.32 -0.66
CA GLY A 4 21.25 12.35 -0.96
C GLY A 4 21.67 12.03 -2.41
N GLY A 5 20.97 12.56 -3.41
CA GLY A 5 21.39 12.51 -4.80
C GLY A 5 22.51 13.50 -5.06
N ARG A 6 23.73 12.98 -5.30
CA ARG A 6 24.81 13.76 -5.91
C ARG A 6 24.67 13.69 -7.44
N VAL A 7 24.60 14.84 -8.08
CA VAL A 7 24.65 14.98 -9.54
C VAL A 7 26.04 14.52 -10.00
N LYS A 8 26.11 13.47 -10.84
CA LYS A 8 27.37 12.89 -11.32
C LYS A 8 27.80 13.48 -12.67
N GLY A 9 26.86 14.05 -13.42
CA GLY A 9 27.13 14.77 -14.65
C GLY A 9 25.84 15.16 -15.37
N MET A 10 25.91 16.20 -16.20
CA MET A 10 24.83 16.68 -17.04
C MET A 10 25.30 16.61 -18.49
N LYS A 11 24.53 15.95 -19.37
CA LYS A 11 24.80 15.95 -20.81
C LYS A 11 23.62 16.60 -21.51
N VAL A 12 23.88 17.70 -22.19
CA VAL A 12 22.89 18.45 -22.97
C VAL A 12 23.24 18.26 -24.44
N THR A 13 22.30 17.72 -25.22
CA THR A 13 22.36 17.68 -26.69
C THR A 13 21.21 18.52 -27.27
N GLY A 14 21.24 18.78 -28.57
CA GLY A 14 20.23 19.62 -29.25
C GLY A 14 18.78 19.14 -29.12
N ASP A 15 18.56 17.87 -28.77
CA ASP A 15 17.24 17.26 -28.57
C ASP A 15 16.78 17.20 -27.09
N GLY A 16 17.59 17.68 -26.14
CA GLY A 16 17.27 17.70 -24.71
C GLY A 16 18.44 17.39 -23.79
N GLY A 17 18.31 17.78 -22.50
CA GLY A 17 19.33 17.59 -21.47
C GLY A 17 18.96 16.48 -20.49
N HIS A 18 19.86 15.50 -20.31
CA HIS A 18 19.70 14.44 -19.31
C HIS A 18 20.75 14.62 -18.21
N VAL A 19 20.30 14.66 -16.95
CA VAL A 19 21.18 14.69 -15.78
C VAL A 19 21.38 13.26 -15.30
N TYR A 20 22.63 12.79 -15.29
CA TYR A 20 23.00 11.52 -14.70
C TYR A 20 23.13 11.71 -13.18
N VAL A 21 22.09 11.33 -12.45
CA VAL A 21 22.09 11.30 -10.98
C VAL A 21 22.61 9.94 -10.51
N THR A 22 23.42 9.93 -9.44
CA THR A 22 24.17 8.73 -9.02
C THR A 22 23.29 7.60 -8.43
N ARG A 23 22.04 7.90 -8.01
CA ARG A 23 21.06 6.94 -7.49
C ARG A 23 19.65 7.48 -7.64
N ASP A 24 18.82 6.78 -8.40
CA ASP A 24 17.36 6.84 -8.21
C ASP A 24 17.06 6.13 -6.89
N ASN A 25 16.49 6.83 -5.91
CA ASN A 25 16.04 6.19 -4.68
C ASN A 25 14.64 5.66 -4.95
N PHE A 26 14.46 4.33 -4.95
CA PHE A 26 13.16 3.68 -5.15
C PHE A 26 12.05 4.32 -4.29
N PHE A 27 12.40 4.84 -3.10
CA PHE A 27 11.48 5.55 -2.22
C PHE A 27 10.88 6.80 -2.86
N VAL A 28 11.67 7.60 -3.57
CA VAL A 28 11.20 8.80 -4.27
C VAL A 28 10.44 8.38 -5.53
N THR A 29 11.01 7.46 -6.32
CA THR A 29 10.44 6.96 -7.57
C THR A 29 9.08 6.28 -7.38
N LEU A 30 8.90 5.54 -6.29
CA LEU A 30 7.65 4.82 -6.00
C LEU A 30 6.68 5.58 -5.08
N SER A 31 7.10 6.72 -4.52
CA SER A 31 6.28 7.53 -3.61
C SER A 31 4.87 7.84 -4.11
N PRO A 32 4.63 8.14 -5.41
CA PRO A 32 3.27 8.45 -5.87
C PRO A 32 2.32 7.25 -5.76
N TYR A 33 2.86 6.03 -5.77
CA TYR A 33 2.08 4.79 -5.78
C TYR A 33 1.77 4.28 -4.38
N PHE A 34 2.64 4.54 -3.40
CA PHE A 34 2.48 4.00 -2.06
C PHE A 34 1.96 5.00 -1.01
N ILE A 35 1.89 6.28 -1.35
CA ILE A 35 1.38 7.34 -0.45
C ILE A 35 -0.05 7.72 -0.87
N PRO A 36 -1.10 7.21 -0.18
CA PRO A 36 -2.48 7.58 -0.45
C PRO A 36 -2.82 8.95 0.14
N ILE A 37 -2.46 10.02 -0.58
CA ILE A 37 -2.61 11.42 -0.12
C ILE A 37 -4.04 11.72 0.36
N TYR A 38 -5.06 11.24 -0.36
CA TYR A 38 -6.45 11.45 0.02
C TYR A 38 -6.84 10.75 1.32
N ALA A 39 -6.32 9.55 1.58
CA ALA A 39 -6.55 8.85 2.84
C ALA A 39 -5.86 9.59 4.01
N ILE A 40 -4.63 10.08 3.79
CA ILE A 40 -3.91 10.92 4.77
C ILE A 40 -4.71 12.18 5.10
N LEU A 41 -5.30 12.82 4.09
CA LEU A 41 -6.14 13.99 4.29
C LEU A 41 -7.40 13.67 5.10
N VAL A 42 -8.05 12.52 4.86
CA VAL A 42 -9.17 12.05 5.68
C VAL A 42 -8.75 11.85 7.14
N PHE A 43 -7.60 11.22 7.40
CA PHE A 43 -7.05 11.10 8.76
C PHE A 43 -6.81 12.46 9.41
N ALA A 44 -6.16 13.39 8.69
CA ALA A 44 -5.83 14.72 9.21
C ALA A 44 -7.08 15.54 9.55
N VAL A 45 -8.07 15.54 8.66
CA VAL A 45 -9.36 16.21 8.88
C VAL A 45 -10.08 15.58 10.08
N PHE A 46 -10.15 14.25 10.15
CA PHE A 46 -10.81 13.58 11.27
C PHE A 46 -10.15 13.88 12.61
N ALA A 47 -8.81 13.80 12.67
CA ALA A 47 -8.04 14.11 13.87
C ALA A 47 -8.25 15.58 14.32
N LEU A 48 -8.32 16.52 13.36
CA LEU A 48 -8.59 17.93 13.65
C LEU A 48 -9.99 18.13 14.23
N ILE A 49 -11.01 17.50 13.64
CA ILE A 49 -12.38 17.59 14.13
C ILE A 49 -12.48 16.96 15.53
N GLN A 50 -11.85 15.81 15.75
CA GLN A 50 -11.82 15.15 17.06
C GLN A 50 -11.14 16.02 18.13
N TYR A 51 -10.07 16.74 17.77
CA TYR A 51 -9.37 17.67 18.66
C TYR A 51 -10.26 18.82 19.14
N PHE A 52 -11.15 19.34 18.28
CA PHE A 52 -12.01 20.47 18.64
C PHE A 52 -13.36 20.10 19.26
N LEU A 53 -13.94 18.94 18.89
CA LEU A 53 -15.34 18.61 19.19
C LEU A 53 -15.54 17.42 20.14
N ASP A 54 -14.47 16.85 20.69
CA ASP A 54 -14.49 15.65 21.57
C ASP A 54 -15.48 14.57 21.11
N LEU A 55 -15.19 13.99 19.94
CA LEU A 55 -16.11 13.12 19.21
C LEU A 55 -16.03 11.65 19.60
N GLN A 56 -15.44 11.32 20.75
CA GLN A 56 -15.12 9.93 21.13
C GLN A 56 -16.33 9.00 21.09
N ASN A 57 -17.54 9.52 21.34
CA ASN A 57 -18.76 8.71 21.46
C ASN A 57 -19.73 8.80 20.26
N SER A 58 -19.41 9.55 19.21
CA SER A 58 -20.35 9.71 18.08
C SER A 58 -20.15 8.62 17.02
N GLN A 59 -20.96 7.56 17.11
CA GLN A 59 -20.94 6.45 16.15
C GLN A 59 -21.13 6.90 14.70
N MET A 60 -21.96 7.93 14.47
CA MET A 60 -22.22 8.48 13.14
C MET A 60 -20.95 9.07 12.51
N ILE A 61 -20.13 9.77 13.30
CA ILE A 61 -18.91 10.42 12.79
C ILE A 61 -17.83 9.38 12.52
N TRP A 62 -17.68 8.37 13.38
CA TRP A 62 -16.82 7.22 13.10
C TRP A 62 -17.26 6.47 11.83
N GLY A 63 -18.57 6.29 11.62
CA GLY A 63 -19.11 5.71 10.39
C GLY A 63 -18.76 6.54 9.14
N LEU A 64 -18.92 7.87 9.22
CA LEU A 64 -18.56 8.78 8.13
C LEU A 64 -17.05 8.77 7.84
N PHE A 65 -16.23 8.69 8.89
CA PHE A 65 -14.78 8.55 8.77
C PHE A 65 -14.39 7.27 8.02
N PHE A 66 -14.89 6.10 8.44
CA PHE A 66 -14.57 4.85 7.76
C PHE A 66 -15.09 4.82 6.32
N TRP A 67 -16.25 5.42 6.06
CA TRP A 67 -16.77 5.56 4.70
C TRP A 67 -15.87 6.44 3.83
N ALA A 68 -15.47 7.62 4.31
CA ALA A 68 -14.59 8.53 3.58
C ALA A 68 -13.17 7.95 3.40
N LEU A 69 -12.66 7.25 4.41
CA LEU A 69 -11.38 6.54 4.34
C LEU A 69 -11.43 5.42 3.30
N GLY A 70 -12.49 4.61 3.32
CA GLY A 70 -12.70 3.55 2.34
C GLY A 70 -12.81 4.10 0.91
N LEU A 71 -13.59 5.17 0.70
CA LEU A 71 -13.75 5.80 -0.61
C LEU A 71 -12.42 6.37 -1.14
N SER A 72 -11.70 7.12 -0.31
CA SER A 72 -10.41 7.72 -0.69
C SER A 72 -9.34 6.66 -0.95
N TYR A 73 -9.33 5.58 -0.17
CA TYR A 73 -8.40 4.48 -0.36
C TYR A 73 -8.73 3.66 -1.63
N CYS A 74 -10.01 3.36 -1.87
CA CYS A 74 -10.43 2.73 -3.13
C CYS A 74 -10.02 3.57 -4.33
N PHE A 75 -10.26 4.88 -4.29
CA PHE A 75 -9.82 5.79 -5.35
C PHE A 75 -8.30 5.69 -5.59
N HIS A 76 -7.49 5.71 -4.52
CA HIS A 76 -6.03 5.56 -4.63
C HIS A 76 -5.62 4.22 -5.25
N VAL A 77 -6.23 3.12 -4.83
CA VAL A 77 -5.96 1.78 -5.38
C VAL A 77 -6.34 1.72 -6.86
N PHE A 78 -7.49 2.24 -7.25
CA PHE A 78 -7.93 2.28 -8.66
C PHE A 78 -7.01 3.14 -9.52
N LEU A 79 -6.61 4.31 -9.02
CA LEU A 79 -5.66 5.20 -9.70
C LEU A 79 -4.31 4.52 -9.87
N THR A 80 -3.79 3.90 -8.81
CA THR A 80 -2.54 3.14 -8.84
C THR A 80 -2.63 2.01 -9.85
N ALA A 81 -3.70 1.20 -9.82
CA ALA A 81 -3.91 0.12 -10.78
C ALA A 81 -4.00 0.62 -12.24
N HIS A 82 -4.68 1.74 -12.47
CA HIS A 82 -4.76 2.36 -13.79
C HIS A 82 -3.38 2.80 -14.29
N ILE A 83 -2.57 3.42 -13.42
CA ILE A 83 -1.22 3.85 -13.76
C ILE A 83 -0.30 2.65 -14.00
N LEU A 84 -0.38 1.61 -13.17
CA LEU A 84 0.39 0.36 -13.29
C LEU A 84 0.11 -0.40 -14.59
N ARG A 85 -1.11 -0.30 -15.14
CA ARG A 85 -1.45 -0.90 -16.45
C ARG A 85 -0.69 -0.27 -17.61
N THR A 86 -0.23 0.97 -17.44
CA THR A 86 0.66 1.63 -18.41
C THR A 86 2.09 1.28 -18.03
N ARG A 87 2.95 0.90 -18.99
CA ARG A 87 4.38 0.59 -18.69
C ARG A 87 5.10 1.84 -18.19
N GLN A 88 5.09 2.06 -16.88
CA GLN A 88 5.76 3.20 -16.26
C GLN A 88 7.28 2.95 -16.17
N PRO A 89 8.12 3.86 -16.68
CA PRO A 89 9.58 3.72 -16.58
C PRO A 89 10.05 3.65 -15.12
N ASP A 90 9.33 4.29 -14.22
CA ASP A 90 9.59 4.32 -12.77
C ASP A 90 9.56 2.92 -12.12
N ILE A 91 8.62 2.07 -12.52
CA ILE A 91 8.46 0.71 -11.99
C ILE A 91 9.37 -0.29 -12.72
N VAL A 92 9.54 -0.11 -14.03
CA VAL A 92 10.42 -0.95 -14.84
C VAL A 92 11.87 -0.80 -14.39
N SER A 93 12.30 0.42 -14.05
CA SER A 93 13.67 0.70 -13.59
C SER A 93 14.04 -0.04 -12.29
N GLN A 94 13.07 -0.26 -11.40
CA GLN A 94 13.27 -0.92 -10.10
C GLN A 94 12.90 -2.42 -10.11
N GLY A 95 12.20 -2.87 -11.14
CA GLY A 95 11.63 -4.22 -11.25
C GLY A 95 10.22 -4.32 -10.68
N TYR A 96 9.34 -5.04 -11.40
CA TYR A 96 7.91 -5.14 -11.09
C TYR A 96 7.62 -5.76 -9.72
N LEU A 97 8.27 -6.88 -9.37
CA LEU A 97 8.01 -7.59 -8.12
C LEU A 97 8.43 -6.73 -6.91
N PHE A 98 9.63 -6.15 -6.97
CA PHE A 98 10.15 -5.29 -5.92
C PHE A 98 9.24 -4.06 -5.74
N SER A 99 8.88 -3.40 -6.83
CA SER A 99 7.97 -2.24 -6.80
C SER A 99 6.60 -2.60 -6.24
N ALA A 100 6.01 -3.74 -6.65
CA ALA A 100 4.71 -4.18 -6.16
C ALA A 100 4.71 -4.42 -4.64
N VAL A 101 5.76 -5.05 -4.10
CA VAL A 101 5.90 -5.28 -2.65
C VAL A 101 6.05 -3.95 -1.91
N VAL A 102 6.91 -3.04 -2.37
CA VAL A 102 7.08 -1.73 -1.74
C VAL A 102 5.80 -0.91 -1.77
N ILE A 103 5.09 -0.93 -2.91
CA ILE A 103 3.80 -0.24 -3.07
C ILE A 103 2.77 -0.77 -2.09
N TYR A 104 2.66 -2.08 -1.99
CA TYR A 104 1.75 -2.73 -1.06
C TYR A 104 2.07 -2.39 0.40
N LEU A 105 3.33 -2.54 0.80
CA LEU A 105 3.76 -2.27 2.18
C LEU A 105 3.59 -0.80 2.57
N GLY A 106 3.93 0.14 1.67
CA GLY A 106 3.75 1.56 1.94
C GLY A 106 2.29 1.96 2.13
N ASN A 107 1.38 1.45 1.28
CA ASN A 107 -0.06 1.68 1.43
C ASN A 107 -0.58 1.14 2.77
N MET A 108 -0.20 -0.09 3.11
CA MET A 108 -0.59 -0.72 4.39
C MET A 108 -0.07 0.10 5.57
N MET A 109 1.21 0.50 5.55
CA MET A 109 1.83 1.27 6.62
C MET A 109 1.08 2.58 6.90
N VAL A 110 0.67 3.31 5.85
CA VAL A 110 -0.07 4.57 6.03
C VAL A 110 -1.42 4.34 6.72
N LEU A 111 -2.17 3.30 6.33
CA LEU A 111 -3.43 2.97 6.98
C LEU A 111 -3.22 2.55 8.45
N PHE A 112 -2.22 1.71 8.72
CA PHE A 112 -1.93 1.25 10.08
C PHE A 112 -1.52 2.40 11.00
N VAL A 113 -0.55 3.22 10.57
CA VAL A 113 -0.09 4.36 11.36
C VAL A 113 -1.24 5.35 11.58
N GLY A 114 -2.01 5.64 10.54
CA GLY A 114 -3.18 6.52 10.65
C GLY A 114 -4.19 6.03 11.68
N LEU A 115 -4.54 4.74 11.66
CA LEU A 115 -5.48 4.15 12.61
C LEU A 115 -4.95 4.19 14.05
N ILE A 116 -3.67 3.82 14.27
CA ILE A 116 -3.05 3.87 15.59
C ILE A 116 -3.07 5.30 16.16
N LEU A 117 -2.80 6.31 15.33
CA LEU A 117 -2.76 7.71 15.76
C LEU A 117 -4.13 8.24 16.21
N ILE A 118 -5.22 7.80 15.60
CA ILE A 118 -6.58 8.27 15.94
C ILE A 118 -7.25 7.42 17.03
N SER A 119 -6.82 6.17 17.20
CA SER A 119 -7.42 5.25 18.16
C SER A 119 -6.82 5.43 19.54
N VAL A 120 -7.55 6.12 20.40
CA VAL A 120 -7.22 6.23 21.83
C VAL A 120 -7.38 4.85 22.50
N GLY A 121 -6.30 4.31 23.05
CA GLY A 121 -6.33 3.06 23.83
C GLY A 121 -5.85 1.79 23.10
N LEU A 122 -5.39 1.90 21.84
CA LEU A 122 -4.74 0.76 21.18
C LEU A 122 -3.29 0.61 21.65
N GLU A 123 -3.00 -0.49 22.35
CA GLU A 123 -1.63 -0.89 22.61
C GLU A 123 -0.99 -1.43 21.33
N ILE A 124 0.13 -0.85 20.92
CA ILE A 124 0.89 -1.27 19.72
C ILE A 124 1.22 -2.77 19.78
N GLY A 125 1.53 -3.30 20.96
CA GLY A 125 1.82 -4.72 21.16
C GLY A 125 0.64 -5.63 20.80
N GLN A 126 -0.60 -5.20 21.07
CA GLN A 126 -1.80 -5.95 20.69
C GLN A 126 -1.97 -5.92 19.18
N VAL A 127 -1.85 -4.75 18.56
CA VAL A 127 -1.96 -4.58 17.09
C VAL A 127 -0.93 -5.46 16.36
N VAL A 128 0.33 -5.43 16.78
CA VAL A 128 1.40 -6.24 16.17
C VAL A 128 1.14 -7.74 16.35
N ARG A 129 0.67 -8.15 17.53
CA ARG A 129 0.32 -9.55 17.79
C ARG A 129 -0.83 -10.03 16.89
N GLU A 130 -1.91 -9.26 16.81
CA GLU A 130 -3.05 -9.61 15.94
C GLU A 130 -2.60 -9.65 14.47
N MET A 131 -1.78 -8.70 14.02
CA MET A 131 -1.22 -8.73 12.66
C MET A 131 -0.44 -10.02 12.38
N TYR A 132 0.41 -10.44 13.31
CA TYR A 132 1.20 -11.67 13.16
C TYR A 132 0.28 -12.91 13.08
N VAL A 133 -0.72 -12.98 13.96
CA VAL A 133 -1.69 -14.07 13.98
C VAL A 133 -2.51 -14.11 12.69
N GLU A 134 -3.02 -12.98 12.23
CA GLU A 134 -3.81 -12.90 11.00
C GLU A 134 -2.97 -13.18 9.75
N ALA A 135 -1.70 -12.76 9.72
CA ALA A 135 -0.79 -13.11 8.63
C ALA A 135 -0.56 -14.63 8.54
N ILE A 136 -0.40 -15.30 9.68
CA ILE A 136 -0.29 -16.77 9.72
C ILE A 136 -1.58 -17.42 9.25
N LYS A 137 -2.73 -16.98 9.75
CA LYS A 137 -4.04 -17.52 9.33
C LYS A 137 -4.23 -17.41 7.82
N ALA A 138 -3.91 -16.25 7.25
CA ALA A 138 -3.96 -16.06 5.80
C ALA A 138 -3.07 -17.06 5.05
N TYR A 139 -1.84 -17.27 5.52
CA TYR A 139 -0.93 -18.25 4.92
C TYR A 139 -1.46 -19.69 4.99
N LEU A 140 -2.01 -20.08 6.13
CA LEU A 140 -2.60 -21.41 6.33
C LEU A 140 -3.81 -21.63 5.42
N VAL A 141 -4.70 -20.63 5.31
CA VAL A 141 -5.87 -20.70 4.43
C VAL A 141 -5.46 -20.82 2.96
N ILE A 142 -4.47 -20.04 2.51
CA ILE A 142 -3.95 -20.15 1.14
C ILE A 142 -3.33 -21.53 0.90
N GLY A 143 -2.60 -22.07 1.88
CA GLY A 143 -2.02 -23.41 1.81
C GLY A 143 -3.08 -24.50 1.68
N ASP A 144 -4.14 -24.43 2.49
CA ASP A 144 -5.26 -25.37 2.44
C ASP A 144 -6.01 -25.29 1.11
N MET A 145 -6.29 -24.08 0.62
CA MET A 145 -6.91 -23.88 -0.69
C MET A 145 -6.06 -24.47 -1.83
N ALA A 146 -4.74 -24.31 -1.77
CA ALA A 146 -3.84 -24.86 -2.79
C ALA A 146 -3.82 -26.40 -2.75
N GLN A 147 -3.78 -26.98 -1.55
CA GLN A 147 -3.82 -28.43 -1.38
C GLN A 147 -5.14 -29.02 -1.88
N ASN A 148 -6.27 -28.41 -1.51
CA ASN A 148 -7.60 -28.84 -1.95
C ASN A 148 -7.76 -28.74 -3.47
N THR A 149 -7.22 -27.69 -4.08
CA THR A 149 -7.20 -27.52 -5.55
C THR A 149 -6.33 -28.59 -6.22
N ALA A 150 -5.16 -28.90 -5.67
CA ALA A 150 -4.31 -29.95 -6.22
C ALA A 150 -4.98 -31.34 -6.17
N ILE A 151 -5.70 -31.63 -5.08
CA ILE A 151 -6.47 -32.85 -4.93
C ILE A 151 -7.60 -32.92 -5.95
N SER A 152 -8.37 -31.83 -6.15
CA SER A 152 -9.48 -31.79 -7.09
C SER A 152 -9.05 -31.95 -8.55
N ILE A 153 -7.91 -31.37 -8.94
CA ILE A 153 -7.33 -31.56 -10.27
C ILE A 153 -6.90 -33.01 -10.46
N ASN A 154 -6.20 -33.60 -9.48
CA ASN A 154 -5.75 -34.98 -9.56
C ASN A 154 -6.91 -35.98 -9.62
N SER A 155 -8.02 -35.71 -8.92
CA SER A 155 -9.22 -36.56 -9.01
C SER A 155 -9.90 -36.43 -10.38
N ALA A 156 -10.01 -35.23 -10.94
CA ALA A 156 -10.59 -35.00 -12.27
C ALA A 156 -9.77 -35.66 -13.39
N LEU A 157 -8.44 -35.59 -13.31
CA LEU A 157 -7.55 -36.24 -14.30
C LEU A 157 -7.67 -37.77 -14.26
N LYS A 158 -7.86 -38.36 -13.07
CA LYS A 158 -8.06 -39.81 -12.96
C LYS A 158 -9.42 -40.27 -13.50
N SER A 159 -10.48 -39.47 -13.36
CA SER A 159 -11.81 -39.84 -13.86
C SER A 159 -11.93 -39.81 -15.39
N ASP A 160 -11.11 -39.03 -16.09
CA ASP A 160 -11.13 -38.90 -17.56
C ASP A 160 -10.26 -39.96 -18.27
N SER A 161 -9.48 -40.74 -17.50
CA SER A 161 -8.49 -41.70 -17.99
C SER A 161 -8.94 -43.17 -17.97
N GLY A 162 -10.19 -43.45 -17.57
CA GLY A 162 -10.78 -44.80 -17.49
C GLY A 162 -12.07 -44.88 -18.30
#